data_AF-A0A3D1VBT8-F1
#
_entry.id   AF-A0A3D1VBT8-F1
#
_cell.length_a   1.000
_cell.length_b   1.000
_cell.length_c   1.000
_cell.angle_alpha   90.00
_cell.angle_beta   90.00
_cell.angle_gamma   90.00
#
_symmetry.space_group_name_H-M   'P 1'
#
loop_
_entity.id
_entity.type
_entity.pdbx_description
1 polymer ?
#
loop_
_entity_poly.entity_id
_entity_poly.type
_entity_poly.pdbx_seq_one_letter_code
_entity_poly.pdbx_strand_id
1 'polypeptide(L)'
;MLVRPYEMPWRPAYEAWAAAAWLLGLLYFVYITGSKALFTPFALALSAFAMLMMIVRARQATRVLTVRASLSGRAMQIITTRRLSQLTPDLGMVFLGFGFEWQPLHSQRLYELAKIDYKEYTLPPSLLSLLGYTVDPQP
;
A
#
# COMPACT_ATOMS: atom_id res chain seq x y z
N MET A 1 -18.95 -18.92 17.00
CA MET A 1 -18.03 -17.77 16.91
C MET A 1 -17.02 -18.09 15.81
N LEU A 2 -17.11 -17.44 14.65
CA LEU A 2 -16.06 -17.53 13.64
C LEU A 2 -14.84 -16.77 14.18
N VAL A 3 -13.80 -17.49 14.59
CA VAL A 3 -12.54 -16.89 15.04
C VAL A 3 -11.91 -16.20 13.82
N ARG A 4 -12.17 -14.91 13.67
CA ARG A 4 -11.60 -14.09 12.60
C ARG A 4 -10.14 -13.78 12.96
N PRO A 5 -9.19 -13.90 12.02
CA PRO A 5 -7.84 -13.40 12.21
C PRO A 5 -7.89 -11.92 12.56
N TYR A 6 -7.30 -11.56 13.70
CA TYR A 6 -7.18 -10.17 14.10
C TYR A 6 -6.34 -9.42 13.06
N GLU A 7 -6.88 -8.32 12.54
CA GLU A 7 -6.15 -7.42 11.63
C GLU A 7 -6.13 -6.00 12.24
N MET A 8 -4.94 -5.40 12.28
CA MET A 8 -4.75 -4.01 12.68
C MET A 8 -4.14 -3.24 11.49
N PRO A 9 -4.99 -2.78 10.53
CA PRO A 9 -4.52 -2.14 9.30
C PRO A 9 -3.92 -0.74 9.53
N TRP A 10 -4.38 -0.06 10.59
CA TRP A 10 -4.02 1.32 10.88
C TRP A 10 -2.77 1.40 11.76
N ARG A 11 -1.61 1.07 11.18
CA ARG A 11 -0.32 1.09 11.88
C ARG A 11 0.79 1.72 11.04
N PRO A 12 1.87 2.20 11.68
CA PRO A 12 3.07 2.62 10.95
C PRO A 12 3.66 1.47 10.13
N ALA A 13 4.20 1.79 8.96
CA ALA A 13 4.85 0.82 8.07
C ALA A 13 6.28 0.51 8.55
N TYR A 14 6.42 -0.13 9.72
CA TYR A 14 7.71 -0.50 10.30
C TYR A 14 8.54 -1.41 9.39
N GLU A 15 7.90 -2.11 8.46
CA GLU A 15 8.54 -2.93 7.45
C GLU A 15 9.41 -2.11 6.49
N ALA A 16 9.12 -0.82 6.30
CA ALA A 16 9.97 0.07 5.51
C ALA A 16 11.34 0.27 6.18
N TRP A 17 11.36 0.46 7.50
CA TRP A 17 12.60 0.55 8.28
C TRP A 17 13.37 -0.76 8.25
N ALA A 18 12.67 -1.90 8.37
CA ALA A 18 13.30 -3.21 8.22
C ALA A 18 13.89 -3.40 6.82
N ALA A 19 13.19 -2.99 5.76
CA ALA A 19 13.70 -3.05 4.38
C ALA A 19 14.95 -2.16 4.21
N ALA A 20 14.96 -0.96 4.81
CA ALA A 20 16.12 -0.08 4.81
C ALA A 20 17.32 -0.69 5.54
N ALA A 21 17.10 -1.34 6.67
CA ALA A 21 18.17 -2.05 7.40
C ALA A 21 18.76 -3.20 6.56
N TRP A 22 17.93 -3.99 5.89
CA TRP A 22 18.40 -5.05 4.99
C TRP A 22 19.12 -4.49 3.76
N LEU A 23 18.70 -3.34 3.23
CA LEU A 23 19.39 -2.64 2.16
C LEU A 23 20.78 -2.15 2.59
N LEU A 24 20.90 -1.57 3.80
CA LEU A 24 22.20 -1.16 4.34
C LEU A 24 23.13 -2.37 4.53
N GLY A 25 22.61 -3.48 5.07
CA GLY A 25 23.37 -4.72 5.18
C GLY A 25 23.83 -5.26 3.82
N LEU A 26 22.95 -5.21 2.81
CA LEU A 26 23.30 -5.58 1.43
C LEU A 26 24.45 -4.72 0.89
N LEU A 27 24.35 -3.39 1.03
CA LEU A 27 25.40 -2.46 0.57
C LEU A 27 26.74 -2.74 1.26
N TYR A 28 26.71 -3.05 2.56
CA TYR A 28 27.91 -3.41 3.31
C TYR A 28 28.57 -4.70 2.80
N PHE A 29 27.79 -5.76 2.56
CA PHE A 29 28.34 -7.01 2.02
C PHE A 29 28.86 -6.86 0.59
N VAL A 30 28.21 -6.05 -0.24
CA VAL A 30 28.69 -5.71 -1.59
C VAL A 30 30.03 -4.96 -1.51
N TYR A 31 30.15 -3.97 -0.62
CA TYR A 31 31.39 -3.23 -0.41
C TYR A 31 32.55 -4.14 0.02
N ILE A 32 32.31 -5.03 0.99
CA ILE A 32 33.33 -5.97 1.47
C ILE A 32 33.73 -6.99 0.39
N THR A 33 32.79 -7.38 -0.48
CA THR A 33 33.11 -8.26 -1.61
C THR A 33 34.11 -7.59 -2.55
N GLY A 34 33.95 -6.28 -2.82
CA GLY A 34 34.87 -5.49 -3.63
C GLY A 34 36.24 -5.27 -2.99
N SER A 35 36.32 -5.19 -1.67
CA SER A 35 37.59 -5.01 -0.94
C SER A 35 38.40 -6.30 -0.76
N LYS A 36 37.88 -7.46 -1.20
CA LYS A 36 38.50 -8.80 -1.04
C LYS A 36 38.82 -9.18 0.41
N ALA A 37 38.18 -8.53 1.39
CA ALA A 37 38.43 -8.78 2.82
C ALA A 37 37.82 -10.08 3.34
N LEU A 38 36.86 -10.67 2.60
CA LEU A 38 36.20 -11.94 2.93
C LEU A 38 36.26 -12.92 1.76
N PHE A 39 36.07 -14.20 2.07
CA PHE A 39 35.86 -15.24 1.07
C PHE A 39 34.65 -14.91 0.19
N THR A 40 34.90 -14.58 -1.07
CA THR A 40 33.93 -14.06 -2.04
C THR A 40 32.58 -14.80 -2.10
N PRO A 41 32.52 -16.15 -2.18
CA PRO A 41 31.22 -16.82 -2.30
C PRO A 41 30.38 -16.71 -1.02
N PHE A 42 31.01 -16.58 0.16
CA PHE A 42 30.28 -16.37 1.42
C PHE A 42 29.67 -14.96 1.46
N ALA A 43 30.42 -13.95 1.04
CA ALA A 43 29.92 -12.58 0.95
C ALA A 43 28.78 -12.44 -0.08
N LEU A 44 28.87 -13.14 -1.21
CA LEU A 44 27.80 -13.21 -2.21
C LEU A 44 26.54 -13.91 -1.67
N ALA A 45 26.68 -15.01 -0.93
CA ALA A 45 25.54 -15.71 -0.33
C ALA A 45 24.80 -14.82 0.69
N LEU A 46 25.54 -14.13 1.55
CA LEU A 46 24.97 -13.16 2.50
C LEU A 46 24.31 -11.97 1.80
N SER A 47 24.91 -11.47 0.72
CA SER A 47 24.32 -10.42 -0.11
C SER A 47 23.00 -10.88 -0.74
N ALA A 48 22.96 -12.08 -1.33
CA ALA A 48 21.75 -12.64 -1.91
C ALA A 48 20.63 -12.81 -0.86
N PHE A 49 20.97 -13.27 0.34
CA PHE A 49 20.03 -13.39 1.44
C PHE A 49 19.50 -12.03 1.91
N ALA A 50 20.39 -11.04 2.09
CA ALA A 50 20.01 -9.68 2.47
C ALA A 50 19.10 -9.04 1.42
N MET A 51 19.38 -9.27 0.13
CA MET A 51 18.54 -8.81 -0.98
C MET A 51 17.15 -9.45 -0.94
N LEU A 52 17.06 -10.76 -0.73
CA LEU A 52 15.77 -11.45 -0.60
C LEU A 52 14.95 -10.89 0.56
N MET A 53 15.58 -10.70 1.72
CA MET A 53 14.92 -10.15 2.91
C MET A 53 14.47 -8.71 2.71
N MET A 54 15.29 -7.89 2.05
CA MET A 54 14.94 -6.52 1.66
C MET A 54 13.69 -6.50 0.77
N ILE A 55 13.61 -7.37 -0.24
CA ILE A 55 12.44 -7.47 -1.13
C ILE A 55 11.20 -7.91 -0.36
N VAL A 56 11.30 -8.92 0.50
CA VAL A 56 10.17 -9.41 1.30
C VAL A 56 9.62 -8.30 2.20
N ARG A 57 10.49 -7.57 2.90
CA ARG A 57 10.09 -6.46 3.78
C ARG A 57 9.55 -5.26 3.00
N ALA A 58 10.14 -4.95 1.84
CA ALA A 58 9.63 -3.91 0.95
C ALA A 58 8.20 -4.23 0.47
N ARG A 59 7.91 -5.48 0.09
CA ARG A 59 6.55 -5.91 -0.29
C ARG A 59 5.54 -5.82 0.85
N GLN A 60 5.96 -6.11 2.08
CA GLN A 60 5.10 -5.94 3.25
C GLN A 60 4.83 -4.46 3.52
N ALA A 61 5.85 -3.60 3.40
CA ALA A 61 5.73 -2.16 3.55
C ALA A 61 4.77 -1.57 2.52
N THR A 62 4.92 -1.93 1.24
CA THR A 62 4.02 -1.43 0.19
C THR A 62 2.57 -1.84 0.43
N ARG A 63 2.30 -3.05 0.94
CA ARG A 63 0.93 -3.45 1.31
C ARG A 63 0.33 -2.54 2.38
N VAL A 64 1.08 -2.19 3.43
CA VAL A 64 0.61 -1.27 4.48
C VAL A 64 0.42 0.14 3.91
N LEU A 65 1.36 0.62 3.10
CA LEU A 65 1.28 1.93 2.47
C LEU A 65 0.09 2.03 1.51
N THR A 66 -0.23 0.99 0.74
CA THR A 66 -1.42 0.99 -0.14
C THR A 66 -2.72 1.08 0.64
N VAL A 67 -2.83 0.42 1.79
CA VAL A 67 -4.00 0.56 2.68
C VAL A 67 -4.11 1.97 3.22
N ARG A 68 -2.99 2.58 3.63
CA ARG A 68 -2.96 3.97 4.09
C ARG A 68 -3.27 4.97 2.97
N ALA A 69 -2.78 4.71 1.77
CA ALA A 69 -3.08 5.53 0.60
C ALA A 69 -4.59 5.57 0.32
N SER A 70 -5.31 4.46 0.55
CA SER A 70 -6.77 4.45 0.41
C SER A 70 -7.52 5.39 1.37
N LEU A 71 -6.91 5.75 2.51
CA LEU A 71 -7.48 6.75 3.44
C LEU A 71 -7.40 8.17 2.90
N SER A 72 -6.50 8.44 1.95
CA SER A 72 -6.35 9.77 1.34
C SER A 72 -7.44 10.06 0.31
N GLY A 73 -8.38 9.13 0.12
CA GLY A 73 -9.43 9.22 -0.89
C GLY A 73 -8.96 8.70 -2.24
N ARG A 74 -9.93 8.44 -3.12
CA ARG A 74 -9.71 8.27 -4.55
C ARG A 74 -10.43 9.42 -5.25
N ALA A 75 -9.83 9.97 -6.30
CA ALA A 75 -10.49 11.00 -7.07
C ALA A 75 -11.84 10.47 -7.58
N MET A 76 -12.88 11.30 -7.46
CA MET A 76 -14.19 10.99 -7.99
C MET A 76 -14.06 10.91 -9.52
N GLN A 77 -14.51 9.79 -10.10
CA GLN A 77 -14.52 9.68 -11.55
C GLN A 77 -15.62 10.57 -12.12
N ILE A 78 -15.22 11.62 -12.85
CA ILE A 78 -16.14 12.51 -13.55
C ILE A 78 -16.24 12.04 -15.01
N ILE A 79 -17.46 11.80 -15.49
CA ILE A 79 -17.74 11.48 -16.90
C ILE A 79 -18.56 12.60 -17.53
N THR A 80 -18.33 12.84 -18.83
CA THR A 80 -19.10 13.84 -19.58
C THR A 80 -20.49 13.32 -19.93
N THR A 81 -21.44 14.22 -20.16
CA THR A 81 -22.80 13.88 -20.62
C THR A 81 -22.79 13.08 -21.92
N ARG A 82 -21.87 13.42 -22.85
CA ARG A 82 -21.66 12.66 -24.09
C ARG A 82 -21.18 11.23 -23.83
N ARG A 83 -20.30 11.03 -22.85
CA ARG A 83 -19.83 9.68 -22.50
C ARG A 83 -20.94 8.89 -21.79
N LEU A 84 -21.69 9.54 -20.92
CA LEU A 84 -22.87 8.95 -20.27
C LEU A 84 -23.91 8.50 -21.31
N SER A 85 -24.24 9.33 -22.30
CA SER A 85 -25.22 8.98 -23.34
C SER A 85 -24.77 7.79 -24.21
N GLN A 86 -23.46 7.59 -24.39
CA GLN A 86 -22.93 6.41 -25.08
C GLN A 86 -23.04 5.14 -24.22
N LEU A 87 -22.84 5.27 -22.91
CA LEU A 87 -22.94 4.17 -21.95
C LEU A 87 -24.39 3.82 -21.60
N THR A 88 -25.31 4.74 -21.88
CA THR A 88 -26.72 4.64 -21.55
C THR A 88 -27.59 4.89 -22.79
N PRO A 89 -27.63 3.96 -23.77
CA PRO A 89 -28.50 4.11 -24.94
C PRO A 89 -29.99 3.97 -24.58
N ASP A 90 -30.29 3.15 -23.56
CA ASP A 90 -31.64 2.93 -23.05
C ASP A 90 -31.69 3.34 -21.57
N LEU A 91 -32.46 4.40 -21.29
CA LEU A 91 -32.64 4.92 -19.93
C LEU A 91 -33.39 3.94 -19.02
N GLY A 92 -34.25 3.09 -19.59
CA GLY A 92 -34.99 2.06 -18.84
C GLY A 92 -34.10 0.94 -18.30
N MET A 93 -32.87 0.82 -18.81
CA MET A 93 -31.90 -0.21 -18.43
C MET A 93 -30.80 0.32 -17.50
N VAL A 94 -30.89 1.57 -17.04
CA VAL A 94 -29.93 2.16 -16.10
C VAL A 94 -30.20 1.64 -14.71
N PHE A 95 -29.28 0.81 -14.21
CA PHE A 95 -29.27 0.39 -12.82
C PHE A 95 -27.97 0.83 -12.16
N LEU A 96 -28.08 1.71 -11.16
CA LEU A 96 -26.93 2.25 -10.42
C LEU A 96 -26.43 1.29 -9.33
N GLY A 97 -27.12 0.16 -9.11
CA GLY A 97 -26.85 -0.74 -8.01
C GLY A 97 -27.59 -0.37 -6.73
N PHE A 98 -27.54 -1.26 -5.75
CA PHE A 98 -28.06 -1.03 -4.39
C PHE A 98 -27.08 -0.27 -3.49
N GLY A 99 -25.91 0.08 -4.01
CA GLY A 99 -24.79 0.63 -3.25
C GLY A 99 -23.88 -0.46 -2.69
N PHE A 100 -23.10 -0.09 -1.68
CA PHE A 100 -22.11 -0.96 -1.05
C PHE A 100 -22.73 -1.78 0.09
N GLU A 101 -22.56 -3.10 0.05
CA GLU A 101 -23.02 -3.99 1.12
C GLU A 101 -22.08 -3.92 2.34
N TRP A 102 -22.60 -3.39 3.45
CA TRP A 102 -21.85 -3.29 4.70
C TRP A 102 -21.78 -4.63 5.43
N GLN A 103 -20.71 -5.37 5.15
CA GLN A 103 -20.35 -6.56 5.91
C GLN A 103 -19.74 -6.20 7.28
N PRO A 104 -19.84 -7.07 8.29
CA PRO A 104 -19.24 -6.84 9.62
C PRO A 104 -17.74 -6.48 9.59
N LEU A 105 -17.02 -7.00 8.58
CA LEU A 105 -15.63 -6.66 8.29
C LEU A 105 -15.43 -5.15 8.08
N HIS A 106 -16.26 -4.54 7.23
CA HIS A 106 -16.18 -3.13 6.86
C HIS A 106 -16.54 -2.24 8.05
N SER A 107 -17.60 -2.60 8.79
CA SER A 107 -18.02 -1.88 10.00
C SER A 107 -16.94 -1.94 11.09
N GLN A 108 -16.28 -3.09 11.29
CA GLN A 108 -15.18 -3.19 12.25
C GLN A 108 -13.99 -2.31 11.84
N ARG A 109 -13.60 -2.32 10.57
CA ARG A 109 -12.49 -1.48 10.08
C ARG A 109 -12.79 0.01 10.28
N LEU A 110 -14.02 0.41 9.99
CA LEU A 110 -14.49 1.78 10.22
C LEU A 110 -14.48 2.13 11.71
N TYR A 111 -14.93 1.22 12.57
CA TYR A 111 -14.89 1.40 14.02
C TYR A 111 -13.46 1.55 14.55
N GLU A 112 -12.52 0.72 14.12
CA GLU A 112 -11.10 0.87 14.49
C GLU A 112 -10.48 2.15 13.93
N LEU A 113 -10.89 2.58 12.73
CA LEU A 113 -10.42 3.82 12.13
C LEU A 113 -10.94 5.05 12.89
N ALA A 114 -12.19 4.99 13.38
CA ALA A 114 -12.82 6.09 14.12
C ALA A 114 -12.18 6.33 15.51
N LYS A 115 -11.40 5.38 16.04
CA LYS A 115 -10.68 5.52 17.32
C LYS A 115 -9.39 6.33 17.22
N ILE A 116 -8.89 6.57 16.02
CA ILE A 116 -7.59 7.19 15.76
C ILE A 116 -7.76 8.44 14.89
N ASP A 117 -6.82 9.38 14.98
CA ASP A 117 -6.74 10.43 13.97
C ASP A 117 -6.12 9.87 12.69
N TYR A 118 -6.97 9.55 11.71
CA TYR A 118 -6.53 8.99 10.43
C TYR A 118 -5.63 9.95 9.63
N LYS A 119 -5.65 11.26 9.91
CA LYS A 119 -4.82 12.25 9.21
C LYS A 119 -3.34 12.01 9.47
N GLU A 120 -2.98 11.55 10.67
CA GLU A 120 -1.60 11.16 11.01
C GLU A 120 -1.09 10.00 10.14
N TYR A 121 -2.01 9.17 9.62
CA TYR A 121 -1.69 8.02 8.78
C TYR A 121 -1.78 8.34 7.29
N THR A 122 -2.18 9.55 6.89
CA THR A 122 -2.15 9.95 5.48
C THR A 122 -0.71 9.94 4.94
N LEU A 123 -0.58 9.70 3.64
CA LEU A 123 0.72 9.68 2.98
C LEU A 123 0.98 11.02 2.27
N PRO A 124 2.25 11.44 2.17
CA PRO A 124 2.59 12.62 1.41
C PRO A 124 2.23 12.43 -0.08
N PRO A 125 1.89 13.51 -0.80
CA PRO A 125 1.51 13.49 -2.21
C PRO A 125 2.47 12.71 -3.11
N SER A 126 3.78 12.83 -2.90
CA SER A 126 4.80 12.14 -3.69
C SER A 126 4.74 10.61 -3.54
N LEU A 127 4.42 10.11 -2.35
CA LEU A 127 4.25 8.68 -2.12
C LEU A 127 2.91 8.19 -2.67
N LEU A 128 1.86 9.01 -2.60
CA LEU A 128 0.57 8.70 -3.23
C LEU A 128 0.72 8.57 -4.76
N SER A 129 1.40 9.51 -5.41
CA SER A 129 1.67 9.44 -6.86
C SER A 129 2.51 8.22 -7.22
N LEU A 130 3.52 7.88 -6.41
CA LEU A 130 4.34 6.68 -6.62
C LEU A 130 3.50 5.39 -6.53
N LEU A 131 2.49 5.37 -5.66
CA LEU A 131 1.55 4.26 -5.51
C LEU A 131 0.41 4.27 -6.54
N GLY A 132 0.38 5.24 -7.45
CA GLY A 132 -0.65 5.37 -8.49
C GLY A 132 -1.95 6.02 -8.02
N TYR A 133 -1.95 6.71 -6.87
CA TYR A 133 -3.09 7.49 -6.39
C TYR A 133 -3.04 8.90 -6.97
N THR A 134 -4.18 9.37 -7.49
CA THR A 134 -4.35 10.73 -7.98
C THR A 134 -4.45 11.69 -6.80
N VAL A 135 -3.51 12.63 -6.71
CA VAL A 135 -3.48 13.67 -5.67
C VAL A 135 -4.21 14.92 -6.14
N ASP A 136 -5.42 14.74 -6.67
CA ASP A 136 -6.34 15.85 -6.87
C ASP A 136 -7.33 15.85 -5.70
N PRO A 137 -7.17 16.75 -4.71
CA PRO A 137 -8.30 17.08 -3.86
C PRO A 137 -9.43 17.55 -4.80
N GLN A 138 -10.66 17.11 -4.53
CA GLN A 138 -11.83 17.53 -5.29
C GLN A 138 -11.76 19.05 -5.59
N PRO A 139 -12.14 19.49 -6.81
CA PRO A 139 -12.27 20.92 -7.10
C PRO A 139 -13.29 21.59 -6.17
#